data_AF-A0AB35VWY8-F1
#
_entry.id   AF-A0AB35VWY8-F1
#
_cell.length_a   1.000
_cell.length_b   1.000
_cell.length_c   1.000
_cell.angle_alpha   90.00
_cell.angle_beta   90.00
_cell.angle_gamma   90.00
#
_symmetry.space_group_name_H-M   'P 1'
#
loop_
_entity.id
_entity.type
_entity.pdbx_description
1 polymer ?
#
loop_
_entity_poly.entity_id
_entity_poly.type
_entity_poly.pdbx_seq_one_letter_code
_entity_poly.pdbx_strand_id
1 'polypeptide(L)'
;MKNFLIFALSIVGIFLLCLGLSFIIKRTIGLDGDYLSAFATIVAALVAFYLFNDWREQHRLHNLESLKFSLNQGFIEMDLAYNELRIYLCDPDTQKNISLSQYALINNKLDLAIESFCLDLCHYERIIKELNINKEKLNALPIDVQEKSLNLYQILNPGFMINDFYKMVEELQPILMSRTIYSEFKVLKINVNTDIQKIILDYLKK
;
A
#
# COMPACT_ATOMS: atom_id res chain seq x y z
N MET A 1 -3.80 -33.82 -3.91
CA MET A 1 -3.51 -35.09 -4.62
C MET A 1 -3.85 -35.05 -6.11
N LYS A 2 -5.05 -34.62 -6.54
CA LYS A 2 -5.40 -34.52 -7.98
C LYS A 2 -4.42 -33.68 -8.82
N ASN A 3 -4.00 -32.52 -8.32
CA ASN A 3 -3.13 -31.60 -9.06
C ASN A 3 -1.71 -32.17 -9.28
N PHE A 4 -1.17 -32.92 -8.31
CA PHE A 4 0.12 -33.59 -8.43
C PHE A 4 0.09 -34.69 -9.50
N LEU A 5 -1.00 -35.45 -9.57
CA LEU A 5 -1.17 -36.54 -10.52
C LEU A 5 -1.30 -36.00 -11.96
N ILE A 6 -2.01 -34.89 -12.14
CA ILE A 6 -2.11 -34.17 -13.43
C ILE A 6 -0.74 -33.62 -13.85
N PHE A 7 0.02 -33.03 -12.91
CA PHE A 7 1.35 -32.50 -13.20
C PHE A 7 2.33 -33.61 -13.60
N ALA A 8 2.34 -34.74 -12.88
CA ALA A 8 3.16 -35.90 -13.22
C ALA A 8 2.80 -36.48 -14.60
N LEU A 9 1.51 -36.60 -14.92
CA LEU A 9 1.05 -37.03 -16.25
C LEU A 9 1.49 -36.05 -17.35
N SER A 10 1.48 -34.75 -17.08
CA SER A 10 1.93 -33.74 -18.05
C SER A 10 3.43 -33.87 -18.37
N ILE A 11 4.27 -34.13 -17.36
CA ILE A 11 5.72 -34.34 -17.54
C ILE A 11 5.98 -35.59 -18.38
N VAL A 12 5.29 -36.70 -18.10
CA VAL A 12 5.40 -37.94 -18.87
C VAL A 12 4.93 -37.72 -20.32
N GLY A 13 3.85 -36.97 -20.53
CA GLY A 13 3.38 -36.60 -21.86
C GLY A 13 4.40 -35.79 -22.66
N ILE A 14 5.04 -34.80 -22.04
CA ILE A 14 6.07 -33.97 -22.69
C ILE A 14 7.31 -34.81 -23.02
N PHE A 15 7.70 -35.73 -22.15
CA PHE A 15 8.79 -36.67 -22.41
C PHE A 15 8.52 -37.53 -23.65
N LEU A 16 7.32 -38.15 -23.70
CA LEU A 16 6.91 -38.99 -24.83
C LEU A 16 6.81 -38.19 -26.14
N LEU A 17 6.38 -36.93 -26.06
CA LEU A 17 6.32 -36.04 -27.22
C LEU A 17 7.72 -35.70 -27.75
N CYS A 18 8.67 -35.37 -26.89
CA CYS A 18 10.06 -35.09 -27.27
C CYS A 18 10.73 -36.34 -27.89
N LEU A 19 10.48 -37.52 -27.30
CA LEU A 19 10.99 -38.79 -27.81
C LEU A 19 10.38 -39.14 -29.18
N GLY A 20 9.07 -38.95 -29.34
CA GLY A 20 8.37 -39.17 -30.61
C GLY A 20 8.87 -38.26 -31.73
N LEU A 21 9.04 -36.95 -31.45
CA LEU A 21 9.59 -35.99 -32.41
C LEU A 21 11.02 -36.33 -32.83
N SER A 22 11.89 -36.72 -31.88
CA SER A 22 13.26 -37.14 -32.20
C SER A 22 13.29 -38.35 -33.13
N PHE A 23 12.39 -39.32 -32.92
CA PHE A 23 12.29 -40.49 -33.81
C PHE A 23 11.85 -40.10 -35.24
N ILE A 24 10.90 -39.17 -35.37
CA ILE A 24 10.43 -38.67 -36.67
C ILE A 24 11.54 -37.90 -37.40
N ILE A 25 12.25 -37.02 -36.71
CA ILE A 25 13.36 -36.24 -37.26
C ILE A 25 14.50 -37.14 -37.72
N LYS A 26 14.87 -38.14 -36.91
CA LYS A 26 15.87 -39.15 -37.28
C LYS A 26 15.49 -39.89 -38.55
N ARG A 27 14.22 -40.27 -38.70
CA ARG A 27 13.74 -41.01 -39.88
C ARG A 27 13.66 -40.15 -41.15
N THR A 28 13.38 -38.85 -41.02
CA THR A 28 13.17 -37.96 -42.18
C THR A 28 14.43 -37.25 -42.63
N ILE A 29 15.30 -36.86 -41.71
CA ILE A 29 16.48 -36.01 -41.97
C ILE A 29 17.80 -36.73 -41.65
N GLY A 30 17.75 -37.91 -41.02
CA GLY A 30 18.95 -38.69 -40.67
C GLY A 30 19.79 -38.10 -39.53
N LEU A 31 19.30 -37.06 -38.86
CA LEU A 31 19.97 -36.40 -37.74
C LEU A 31 19.54 -37.00 -36.41
N ASP A 32 20.50 -37.29 -35.53
CA ASP A 32 20.24 -37.66 -34.15
C ASP A 32 19.87 -36.42 -33.33
N GLY A 33 18.59 -36.31 -32.96
CA GLY A 33 18.10 -35.22 -32.13
C GLY A 33 18.31 -35.49 -30.63
N ASP A 34 18.90 -34.53 -29.91
CA ASP A 34 19.02 -34.56 -28.44
C ASP A 34 17.67 -34.24 -27.77
N TYR A 35 16.82 -35.25 -27.71
CA TYR A 35 15.49 -35.15 -27.09
C TYR A 35 15.55 -34.92 -25.58
N LEU A 36 16.63 -35.32 -24.93
CA LEU A 36 16.78 -35.21 -23.48
C LEU A 36 17.03 -33.74 -23.09
N SER A 37 17.88 -33.04 -23.85
CA SER A 37 18.09 -31.60 -23.69
C SER A 37 16.84 -30.78 -24.01
N ALA A 38 16.12 -31.13 -25.09
CA ALA A 38 14.84 -30.48 -25.42
C ALA A 38 13.78 -30.69 -24.32
N PHE A 39 13.65 -31.92 -23.82
CA PHE A 39 12.78 -32.25 -22.69
C PHE A 39 13.17 -31.45 -21.43
N ALA A 40 14.45 -31.46 -21.07
CA ALA A 40 14.96 -30.74 -19.90
C ALA A 40 14.65 -29.23 -19.99
N THR A 41 14.80 -28.63 -21.16
CA THR A 41 14.49 -27.21 -21.40
C THR A 41 13.00 -26.90 -21.18
N ILE A 42 12.09 -27.74 -21.70
CA ILE A 42 10.64 -27.54 -21.53
C ILE A 42 10.24 -27.72 -20.07
N VAL A 43 10.76 -28.74 -19.39
CA VAL A 43 10.51 -28.95 -17.96
C VAL A 43 11.05 -27.79 -17.14
N ALA A 44 12.24 -27.28 -17.44
CA ALA A 44 12.80 -26.11 -16.76
C ALA A 44 11.93 -24.87 -16.97
N ALA A 45 11.41 -24.64 -18.18
CA ALA A 45 10.49 -23.55 -18.47
C ALA A 45 9.17 -23.67 -17.68
N LEU A 46 8.62 -24.88 -17.56
CA LEU A 46 7.42 -25.14 -16.76
C LEU A 46 7.65 -24.89 -15.27
N VAL A 47 8.78 -25.35 -14.74
CA VAL A 47 9.15 -25.12 -13.33
C VAL A 47 9.38 -23.62 -13.09
N ALA A 48 10.08 -22.93 -13.98
CA ALA A 48 10.29 -21.49 -13.89
C ALA A 48 8.97 -20.72 -13.93
N PHE A 49 8.03 -21.11 -14.80
CA PHE A 49 6.69 -20.51 -14.86
C PHE A 49 5.90 -20.75 -13.56
N TYR A 50 5.96 -21.95 -13.01
CA TYR A 50 5.31 -22.28 -11.73
C TYR A 50 5.88 -21.44 -10.58
N LEU A 51 7.21 -21.39 -10.44
CA LEU A 51 7.89 -20.60 -9.42
C LEU A 51 7.63 -19.10 -9.57
N PHE A 52 7.57 -18.60 -10.81
CA PHE A 52 7.27 -17.19 -11.08
C PHE A 52 5.85 -16.81 -10.61
N ASN A 53 4.86 -17.68 -10.85
CA ASN A 53 3.49 -17.42 -10.41
C ASN A 53 3.38 -17.44 -8.88
N ASP A 54 4.01 -18.40 -8.21
CA ASP A 54 4.04 -18.47 -6.74
C ASP A 54 4.74 -17.25 -6.13
N TRP A 55 5.91 -16.89 -6.67
CA TRP A 55 6.63 -15.68 -6.27
C TRP A 55 5.79 -14.41 -6.47
N ARG A 56 5.07 -14.30 -7.60
CA ARG A 56 4.22 -13.15 -7.90
C ARG A 56 3.08 -13.01 -6.90
N GLU A 57 2.45 -14.11 -6.51
CA GLU A 57 1.38 -14.12 -5.50
C GLU A 57 1.91 -13.71 -4.11
N GLN A 58 3.06 -14.25 -3.70
CA GLN A 58 3.72 -13.85 -2.46
C GLN A 58 4.10 -12.36 -2.48
N HIS A 59 4.64 -11.88 -3.61
CA HIS A 59 5.02 -10.48 -3.77
C HIS A 59 3.81 -9.53 -3.66
N ARG A 60 2.65 -9.93 -4.21
CA ARG A 60 1.40 -9.16 -4.08
C ARG A 60 0.91 -9.09 -2.64
N LEU A 61 0.92 -10.20 -1.92
CA LEU A 61 0.56 -10.22 -0.51
C LEU A 61 1.50 -9.32 0.31
N HIS A 62 2.80 -9.41 0.06
CA HIS A 62 3.79 -8.55 0.70
C HIS A 62 3.52 -7.06 0.42
N ASN A 63 3.16 -6.70 -0.82
CA ASN A 63 2.81 -5.32 -1.15
C ASN A 63 1.56 -4.83 -0.39
N LEU A 64 0.55 -5.69 -0.19
CA LEU A 64 -0.63 -5.36 0.61
C LEU A 64 -0.29 -5.14 2.09
N GLU A 65 0.53 -6.02 2.67
CA GLU A 65 0.97 -5.92 4.06
C GLU A 65 1.86 -4.68 4.29
N SER A 66 2.76 -4.42 3.35
CA SER A 66 3.61 -3.23 3.35
C SER A 66 2.78 -1.95 3.27
N LEU A 67 1.77 -1.90 2.38
CA LEU A 67 0.85 -0.77 2.30
C LEU A 67 0.08 -0.56 3.61
N LYS A 68 -0.45 -1.64 4.22
CA LYS A 68 -1.13 -1.56 5.51
C LYS A 68 -0.23 -0.95 6.57
N PHE A 69 1.02 -1.39 6.64
CA PHE A 69 2.00 -0.89 7.58
C PHE A 69 2.29 0.60 7.33
N SER A 70 2.56 0.98 6.08
CA SER A 70 2.86 2.36 5.69
C SER A 70 1.73 3.32 6.01
N LEU A 71 0.49 2.99 5.64
CA LEU A 71 -0.68 3.81 5.95
C LEU A 71 -0.90 3.97 7.45
N ASN A 72 -0.75 2.90 8.22
CA ASN A 72 -0.86 2.99 9.68
C ASN A 72 0.26 3.85 10.28
N GLN A 73 1.47 3.77 9.74
CA GLN A 73 2.60 4.61 10.13
C GLN A 73 2.31 6.09 9.82
N GLY A 74 1.81 6.40 8.62
CA GLY A 74 1.38 7.77 8.26
C GLY A 74 0.31 8.31 9.21
N PHE A 75 -0.67 7.49 9.60
CA PHE A 75 -1.64 7.90 10.63
C PHE A 75 -1.01 8.15 12.02
N ILE A 76 0.00 7.38 12.41
CA ILE A 76 0.72 7.60 13.68
C ILE A 76 1.50 8.91 13.61
N GLU A 77 2.19 9.18 12.51
CA GLU A 77 2.97 10.41 12.32
C GLU A 77 2.07 11.65 12.33
N MET A 78 0.91 11.61 11.66
CA MET A 78 -0.09 12.69 11.72
C MET A 78 -0.64 12.88 13.14
N ASP A 79 -0.91 11.80 13.89
CA ASP A 79 -1.39 11.88 15.28
C ASP A 79 -0.33 12.52 16.21
N LEU A 80 0.93 12.11 16.06
CA LEU A 80 2.05 12.69 16.81
C LEU A 80 2.22 14.17 16.50
N ALA A 81 2.24 14.55 15.21
CA ALA A 81 2.37 15.94 14.79
C ALA A 81 1.19 16.80 15.28
N TYR A 82 -0.04 16.29 15.18
CA TYR A 82 -1.22 16.98 15.72
C TYR A 82 -1.13 17.19 17.24
N ASN A 83 -0.73 16.17 17.99
CA ASN A 83 -0.60 16.29 19.44
C ASN A 83 0.54 17.23 19.83
N GLU A 84 1.67 17.20 19.11
CA GLU A 84 2.78 18.13 19.31
C GLU A 84 2.31 19.58 19.08
N LEU A 85 1.57 19.83 18.00
CA LEU A 85 0.96 21.14 17.70
C LEU A 85 -0.04 21.57 18.78
N ARG A 86 -0.91 20.66 19.23
CA ARG A 86 -1.88 20.96 20.29
C ARG A 86 -1.18 21.31 21.60
N ILE A 87 -0.21 20.50 22.04
CA ILE A 87 0.53 20.78 23.28
C ILE A 87 1.26 22.11 23.15
N TYR A 88 1.87 22.38 22.00
CA TYR A 88 2.60 23.61 21.78
C TYR A 88 1.73 24.87 21.84
N LEU A 89 0.53 24.81 21.27
CA LEU A 89 -0.35 25.98 21.15
C LEU A 89 -1.38 26.09 22.27
N CYS A 90 -1.73 25.00 22.95
CA CYS A 90 -2.85 24.97 23.91
C CYS A 90 -2.43 24.69 25.35
N ASP A 91 -1.19 24.26 25.62
CA ASP A 91 -0.73 24.00 26.98
C ASP A 91 -0.37 25.35 27.68
N PRO A 92 -0.91 25.62 28.89
CA PRO A 92 -0.63 26.86 29.62
C PRO A 92 0.87 27.13 29.88
N ASP A 93 1.68 26.08 29.95
CA ASP A 93 3.12 26.20 30.23
C ASP A 93 3.91 26.58 28.97
N THR A 94 3.51 26.10 27.79
CA THR A 94 4.17 26.39 26.51
C THR A 94 3.68 27.70 25.88
N GLN A 95 2.41 28.06 26.10
CA GLN A 95 1.78 29.28 25.56
C GLN A 95 2.51 30.58 25.92
N LYS A 96 3.24 30.61 27.04
CA LYS A 96 3.97 31.80 27.49
C LYS A 96 5.14 32.18 26.59
N ASN A 97 5.66 31.22 25.81
CA ASN A 97 6.86 31.39 24.97
C ASN A 97 6.65 30.83 23.55
N ILE A 98 5.48 31.09 22.95
CA ILE A 98 5.25 30.68 21.56
C ILE A 98 6.17 31.49 20.64
N SER A 99 6.94 30.76 19.82
CA SER A 99 7.86 31.27 18.83
C SER A 99 7.49 30.73 17.45
N LEU A 100 7.60 31.60 16.44
CA LEU A 100 7.31 31.24 15.05
C LEU A 100 8.20 30.09 14.54
N SER A 101 9.47 30.03 14.99
CA SER A 101 10.42 29.01 14.55
C SER A 101 10.05 27.60 15.01
N GLN A 102 9.61 27.45 16.26
CA GLN A 102 9.14 26.17 16.78
C GLN A 102 7.81 25.77 16.14
N TYR A 103 6.88 26.71 15.95
CA TYR A 103 5.67 26.45 15.19
C TYR A 103 5.98 25.95 13.78
N ALA A 104 6.87 26.64 13.04
CA ALA A 104 7.25 26.26 11.69
C ALA A 104 7.88 24.85 11.64
N LEU A 105 8.65 24.46 12.66
CA LEU A 105 9.21 23.12 12.75
C LEU A 105 8.14 22.04 12.96
N ILE A 106 7.17 22.29 13.85
CA ILE A 106 6.05 21.37 14.09
C ILE A 106 5.16 21.29 12.84
N ASN A 107 4.89 22.43 12.21
CA ASN A 107 4.10 22.49 10.99
C ASN A 107 4.76 21.72 9.85
N ASN A 108 6.06 21.90 9.61
CA ASN A 108 6.80 21.11 8.62
C ASN A 108 6.72 19.60 8.87
N LYS A 109 6.69 19.14 10.13
CA LYS A 109 6.46 17.71 10.43
C LYS A 109 5.07 17.25 10.00
N LEU A 110 4.06 18.09 10.22
CA LEU A 110 2.69 17.81 9.79
C LEU A 110 2.59 17.78 8.25
N ASP A 111 3.21 18.75 7.58
CA ASP A 111 3.29 18.85 6.11
C ASP A 111 3.93 17.59 5.50
N LEU A 112 5.06 17.14 6.04
CA LEU A 112 5.74 15.92 5.56
C LEU A 112 4.90 14.66 5.83
N ALA A 113 4.23 14.58 6.97
CA ALA A 113 3.38 13.45 7.31
C ALA A 113 2.17 13.35 6.38
N ILE A 114 1.52 14.49 6.05
CA ILE A 114 0.38 14.50 5.13
C ILE A 114 0.80 14.18 3.69
N GLU A 115 1.95 14.68 3.24
CA GLU A 115 2.49 14.38 1.90
C GLU A 115 2.80 12.88 1.75
N SER A 116 3.51 12.30 2.73
CA SER A 116 3.83 10.87 2.76
C SER A 116 2.54 10.03 2.75
N PHE A 117 1.57 10.39 3.59
CA PHE A 117 0.29 9.70 3.66
C PHE A 117 -0.50 9.78 2.33
N CYS A 118 -0.47 10.92 1.64
CA CYS A 118 -1.11 11.06 0.32
C CYS A 118 -0.47 10.14 -0.73
N LEU A 119 0.86 9.96 -0.71
CA LEU A 119 1.55 9.03 -1.60
C LEU A 119 1.12 7.58 -1.34
N ASP A 120 0.95 7.21 -0.08
CA ASP A 120 0.46 5.89 0.28
C ASP A 120 -0.99 5.66 -0.17
N LEU A 121 -1.85 6.69 -0.11
CA LEU A 121 -3.22 6.62 -0.66
C LEU A 121 -3.23 6.47 -2.18
N CYS A 122 -2.31 7.13 -2.89
CA CYS A 122 -2.11 6.91 -4.33
C CYS A 122 -1.69 5.46 -4.61
N HIS A 123 -0.81 4.89 -3.78
CA HIS A 123 -0.45 3.48 -3.89
C HIS A 123 -1.67 2.58 -3.62
N TYR A 124 -2.49 2.91 -2.63
CA TYR A 124 -3.70 2.17 -2.30
C TYR A 124 -4.70 2.16 -3.47
N GLU A 125 -4.93 3.29 -4.13
CA GLU A 125 -5.79 3.37 -5.32
C GLU A 125 -5.26 2.51 -6.47
N ARG A 126 -3.93 2.42 -6.64
CA ARG A 126 -3.32 1.52 -7.62
C ARG A 126 -3.63 0.06 -7.32
N ILE A 127 -3.55 -0.36 -6.06
CA ILE A 127 -3.87 -1.74 -5.64
C ILE A 127 -5.34 -2.07 -5.89
N ILE A 128 -6.25 -1.14 -5.58
CA ILE A 128 -7.69 -1.30 -5.85
C ILE A 128 -7.94 -1.61 -7.33
N LYS A 129 -7.25 -0.90 -8.23
CA LYS A 129 -7.33 -1.14 -9.68
C LYS A 129 -6.71 -2.47 -10.09
N GLU A 130 -5.53 -2.82 -9.57
CA GLU A 130 -4.84 -4.07 -9.92
C GLU A 130 -5.65 -5.31 -9.49
N LEU A 131 -6.25 -5.27 -8.31
CA LEU A 131 -7.01 -6.38 -7.74
C LEU A 131 -8.49 -6.38 -8.15
N ASN A 132 -8.92 -5.39 -8.96
CA ASN A 132 -10.29 -5.18 -9.40
C ASN A 132 -11.30 -5.21 -8.23
N ILE A 133 -10.97 -4.48 -7.17
CA ILE A 133 -11.77 -4.44 -5.94
C ILE A 133 -13.04 -3.62 -6.20
N ASN A 134 -14.21 -4.16 -5.80
CA ASN A 134 -15.44 -3.39 -5.86
C ASN A 134 -15.37 -2.23 -4.84
N LYS A 135 -15.29 -1.01 -5.37
CA LYS A 135 -15.24 0.25 -4.61
C LYS A 135 -16.42 0.41 -3.65
N GLU A 136 -17.59 -0.13 -3.96
CA GLU A 136 -18.79 -0.05 -3.10
C GLU A 136 -18.66 -0.84 -1.80
N LYS A 137 -17.70 -1.78 -1.71
CA LYS A 137 -17.44 -2.55 -0.50
C LYS A 137 -16.50 -1.84 0.48
N LEU A 138 -15.89 -0.73 0.07
CA LEU A 138 -14.95 0.04 0.87
C LEU A 138 -15.72 1.11 1.65
N ASN A 139 -15.39 1.24 2.93
CA ASN A 139 -15.92 2.29 3.78
C ASN A 139 -15.22 3.63 3.52
N ALA A 140 -13.99 3.59 3.02
CA ALA A 140 -13.14 4.75 2.82
C ALA A 140 -12.37 4.61 1.50
N LEU A 141 -12.85 5.29 0.46
CA LEU A 141 -12.16 5.34 -0.82
C LEU A 141 -10.88 6.19 -0.70
N PRO A 142 -9.75 5.78 -1.32
CA PRO A 142 -8.49 6.51 -1.14
C PRO A 142 -8.57 7.97 -1.55
N ILE A 143 -9.31 8.28 -2.62
CA ILE A 143 -9.51 9.64 -3.12
C ILE A 143 -10.27 10.49 -2.10
N ASP A 144 -11.37 9.97 -1.55
CA ASP A 144 -12.18 10.66 -0.55
C ASP A 144 -11.39 10.87 0.75
N VAL A 145 -10.60 9.87 1.15
CA VAL A 145 -9.70 9.97 2.30
C VAL A 145 -8.65 11.04 2.06
N GLN A 146 -8.04 11.08 0.87
CA GLN A 146 -7.04 12.07 0.51
C GLN A 146 -7.61 13.48 0.56
N GLU A 147 -8.75 13.71 -0.09
CA GLU A 147 -9.44 15.00 -0.07
C GLU A 147 -9.77 15.42 1.36
N LYS A 148 -10.33 14.50 2.15
CA LYS A 148 -10.68 14.79 3.54
C LYS A 148 -9.44 15.09 4.40
N SER A 149 -8.37 14.32 4.26
CA SER A 149 -7.12 14.52 5.00
C SER A 149 -6.45 15.85 4.62
N LEU A 150 -6.46 16.23 3.35
CA LEU A 150 -5.98 17.54 2.89
C LEU A 150 -6.82 18.70 3.43
N ASN A 151 -8.15 18.55 3.44
CA ASN A 151 -9.04 19.57 4.02
C ASN A 151 -8.77 19.76 5.52
N LEU A 152 -8.64 18.65 6.27
CA LEU A 152 -8.30 18.72 7.70
C LEU A 152 -6.93 19.36 7.93
N TYR A 153 -5.95 19.06 7.07
CA TYR A 153 -4.64 19.67 7.10
C TYR A 153 -4.68 21.18 6.82
N GLN A 154 -5.43 21.64 5.81
CA GLN A 154 -5.58 23.06 5.51
C GLN A 154 -6.21 23.85 6.67
N ILE A 155 -7.10 23.23 7.44
CA ILE A 155 -7.64 23.85 8.66
C ILE A 155 -6.55 23.99 9.74
N LEU A 156 -5.63 23.01 9.82
CA LEU A 156 -4.52 23.03 10.78
C LEU A 156 -3.35 23.95 10.37
N ASN A 157 -3.22 24.20 9.07
CA ASN A 157 -2.21 25.06 8.47
C ASN A 157 -2.88 26.10 7.56
N PRO A 158 -3.62 27.08 8.14
CA PRO A 158 -4.17 28.17 7.36
C PRO A 158 -2.99 28.98 6.76
N GLY A 159 -2.98 29.26 5.46
CA GLY A 159 -1.88 30.06 4.89
C GLY A 159 -1.86 31.47 5.50
N PHE A 160 -0.78 31.87 6.19
CA PHE A 160 -0.67 33.18 6.85
C PHE A 160 0.62 33.93 6.53
N MET A 161 0.54 35.26 6.62
CA MET A 161 1.68 36.17 6.56
C MET A 161 2.34 36.24 7.95
N ILE A 162 3.67 36.34 8.01
CA ILE A 162 4.48 36.32 9.24
C ILE A 162 3.98 37.29 10.35
N ASN A 163 3.39 38.42 9.95
CA ASN A 163 2.92 39.46 10.88
C ASN A 163 1.62 39.10 11.63
N ASP A 164 0.90 38.06 11.21
CA ASP A 164 -0.40 37.66 11.78
C ASP A 164 -0.29 36.41 12.68
N PHE A 165 0.92 36.01 13.07
CA PHE A 165 1.17 34.76 13.79
C PHE A 165 0.32 34.58 15.06
N TYR A 166 0.25 35.59 15.93
CA TYR A 166 -0.54 35.50 17.17
C TYR A 166 -2.04 35.42 16.89
N LYS A 167 -2.53 36.13 15.87
CA LYS A 167 -3.93 36.07 15.45
C LYS A 167 -4.29 34.67 14.90
N MET A 168 -3.39 34.08 14.12
CA MET A 168 -3.55 32.70 13.66
C MET A 168 -3.59 31.72 14.83
N VAL A 169 -2.72 31.88 15.84
CA VAL A 169 -2.75 31.04 17.05
C VAL A 169 -4.10 31.17 17.77
N GLU A 170 -4.64 32.38 17.92
CA GLU A 170 -5.96 32.61 18.52
C GLU A 170 -7.10 31.91 17.76
N GLU A 171 -7.03 31.87 16.42
CA GLU A 171 -8.02 31.16 15.59
C GLU A 171 -7.85 29.63 15.66
N LEU A 172 -6.62 29.14 15.78
CA LEU A 172 -6.30 27.71 15.74
C LEU A 172 -6.49 26.99 17.08
N GLN A 173 -6.25 27.68 18.21
CA GLN A 173 -6.44 27.14 19.56
C GLN A 173 -7.84 26.54 19.82
N PRO A 174 -8.97 27.23 19.54
CA PRO A 174 -10.29 26.66 19.80
C PRO A 174 -10.55 25.40 18.96
N ILE A 175 -10.02 25.36 17.73
CA ILE A 175 -10.11 24.19 16.85
C ILE A 175 -9.36 23.01 17.46
N LEU A 176 -8.10 23.22 17.86
CA LEU A 176 -7.25 22.19 18.47
C LEU A 176 -7.81 21.67 19.81
N MET A 177 -8.41 22.57 20.61
CA MET A 177 -9.05 22.25 21.89
C MET A 177 -10.35 21.46 21.71
N SER A 178 -11.12 21.71 20.65
CA SER A 178 -12.34 20.97 20.35
C SER A 178 -12.10 19.48 20.02
N ARG A 179 -10.87 19.14 19.57
CA ARG A 179 -10.48 17.79 19.13
C ARG A 179 -11.37 17.19 18.03
N THR A 180 -12.12 18.04 17.32
CA THR A 180 -12.98 17.64 16.20
C THR A 180 -12.16 17.06 15.05
N ILE A 181 -11.10 17.75 14.65
CA ILE A 181 -10.17 17.27 13.61
C ILE A 181 -9.54 15.93 14.00
N TYR A 182 -9.14 15.81 15.27
CA TYR A 182 -8.57 14.57 15.79
C TYR A 182 -9.55 13.39 15.70
N SER A 183 -10.81 13.60 16.08
CA SER A 183 -11.83 12.53 16.02
C SER A 183 -12.12 12.13 14.58
N GLU A 184 -12.15 13.09 13.64
CA GLU A 184 -12.32 12.81 12.22
C GLU A 184 -11.15 12.01 11.63
N PHE A 185 -9.91 12.38 11.94
CA PHE A 185 -8.73 11.60 11.55
C PHE A 185 -8.77 10.18 12.12
N LYS A 186 -9.23 10.01 13.36
CA LYS A 186 -9.36 8.69 13.99
C LYS A 186 -10.40 7.81 13.28
N VAL A 187 -11.53 8.38 12.84
CA VAL A 187 -12.52 7.65 12.05
C VAL A 187 -11.95 7.22 10.70
N LEU A 188 -11.24 8.12 10.01
CA LEU A 188 -10.53 7.80 8.77
C LEU A 188 -9.55 6.64 8.97
N LYS A 189 -8.73 6.70 10.03
CA LYS A 189 -7.78 5.65 10.41
C LYS A 189 -8.47 4.29 10.59
N ILE A 190 -9.59 4.26 11.29
CA ILE A 190 -10.34 3.01 11.54
C ILE A 190 -10.88 2.45 10.22
N ASN A 191 -11.48 3.29 9.38
CA ASN A 191 -12.09 2.85 8.13
C ASN A 191 -11.04 2.32 7.15
N VAL A 192 -9.95 3.06 6.92
CA VAL A 192 -8.87 2.65 6.01
C VAL A 192 -8.21 1.35 6.48
N ASN A 193 -7.89 1.22 7.77
CA ASN A 193 -7.30 -0.01 8.30
C ASN A 193 -8.25 -1.20 8.20
N THR A 194 -9.54 -0.99 8.44
CA THR A 194 -10.57 -2.03 8.32
C THR A 194 -10.69 -2.51 6.88
N ASP A 195 -10.71 -1.59 5.92
CA ASP A 195 -10.83 -1.91 4.51
C ASP A 195 -9.62 -2.70 4.01
N ILE A 196 -8.40 -2.25 4.32
CA ILE A 196 -7.18 -2.96 3.91
C ILE A 196 -7.10 -4.34 4.57
N GLN A 197 -7.48 -4.46 5.84
CA GLN A 197 -7.55 -5.76 6.49
C GLN A 197 -8.54 -6.71 5.80
N LYS A 198 -9.72 -6.21 5.39
CA LYS A 198 -10.68 -7.01 4.62
C LYS A 198 -10.10 -7.43 3.28
N ILE A 199 -9.44 -6.51 2.57
CA ILE A 199 -8.80 -6.81 1.27
C ILE A 199 -7.76 -7.92 1.42
N ILE A 200 -6.90 -7.86 2.44
CA ILE A 200 -5.91 -8.91 2.72
C ILE A 200 -6.60 -10.25 3.01
N LEU A 201 -7.62 -10.25 3.87
CA LEU A 201 -8.34 -11.48 4.23
C LEU A 201 -9.08 -12.09 3.03
N ASP A 202 -9.65 -11.27 2.16
CA ASP A 202 -10.32 -11.74 0.94
C ASP A 202 -9.31 -12.22 -0.10
N TYR A 203 -8.10 -11.64 -0.14
CA TYR A 203 -7.00 -12.12 -0.97
C TYR A 203 -6.53 -13.50 -0.53
N LEU A 204 -6.34 -13.73 0.77
CA LEU A 204 -5.88 -15.00 1.33
C LEU A 204 -6.89 -16.16 1.21
N LYS A 205 -8.17 -15.85 0.97
CA LYS A 205 -9.23 -16.86 0.76
C LYS A 205 -9.31 -17.37 -0.68
N LYS A 206 -8.68 -16.68 -1.64
CA LYS A 206 -8.63 -17.10 -3.05
C LYS A 206 -7.61 -18.22 -3.24
#